data_AF-A0A7W1UE32-F1
#
_entry.id   AF-A0A7W1UE32-F1
#
_cell.length_a   1.000
_cell.length_b   1.000
_cell.length_c   1.000
_cell.angle_alpha   90.00
_cell.angle_beta   90.00
_cell.angle_gamma   90.00
#
_symmetry.space_group_name_H-M   'P 1'
#
loop_
_entity.id
_entity.type
_entity.pdbx_description
1 polymer ?
#
loop_
_entity_poly.entity_id
_entity_poly.type
_entity_poly.pdbx_seq_one_letter_code
_entity_poly.pdbx_strand_id
1 'polypeptide(L)'
;MLTQLNDQKGFSLTELMIVVAIIGILATIAIPNFLRYQAKAKQTEAKSNLVAIHTAEIAYFAENNGYIDDFNAIGFAMSGSSQRYFYKIGNANLGTLPPGCTDPNLDSVSALGFTAVAIGNVDGDATCDVWTINEGKIITNVTNDVST
;
A
#
# COMPACT_ATOMS: atom_id res chain seq x y z
N MET A 1 60.85 20.87 24.18
CA MET A 1 59.74 20.52 23.27
C MET A 1 58.49 20.43 24.14
N LEU A 2 57.62 21.45 24.11
CA LEU A 2 56.38 21.46 24.90
C LEU A 2 55.29 20.76 24.09
N THR A 3 54.98 19.52 24.45
CA THR A 3 53.82 18.79 23.93
C THR A 3 52.54 19.45 24.42
N GLN A 4 51.85 20.16 23.52
CA GLN A 4 50.45 20.55 23.72
C GLN A 4 49.62 19.29 23.92
N LEU A 5 49.08 19.12 25.13
CA LEU A 5 48.08 18.10 25.41
C LEU A 5 46.77 18.56 24.78
N ASN A 6 46.27 17.75 23.85
CA ASN A 6 45.04 17.98 23.12
C ASN A 6 43.86 18.05 24.12
N ASP A 7 43.15 19.17 24.14
CA ASP A 7 41.98 19.43 24.99
C ASP A 7 40.79 18.59 24.47
N GLN A 8 40.73 17.32 24.86
CA GLN A 8 39.60 16.44 24.55
C GLN A 8 38.40 16.83 25.42
N LYS A 9 37.64 17.82 24.95
CA LYS A 9 36.35 18.19 25.55
C LYS A 9 35.34 17.05 25.35
N GLY A 10 34.96 16.39 26.43
CA GLY A 10 33.83 15.46 26.46
C GLY A 10 32.49 16.20 26.45
N PHE A 11 31.44 15.53 25.97
CA PHE A 11 30.07 16.06 26.03
C PHE A 11 29.61 16.18 27.50
N SER A 12 28.97 17.30 27.84
CA SER A 12 28.29 17.45 29.12
C SER A 12 27.02 16.59 29.15
N LEU A 13 26.74 16.02 30.33
CA LEU A 13 25.51 15.28 30.58
C LEU A 13 24.26 16.17 30.38
N THR A 14 24.39 17.47 30.68
CA THR A 14 23.32 18.45 30.44
C THR A 14 23.09 18.74 28.95
N GLU A 15 24.15 18.74 28.13
CA GLU A 15 24.04 18.91 26.68
C GLU A 15 23.31 17.71 26.06
N LEU A 16 23.66 16.50 26.49
CA LEU A 16 22.97 15.28 26.04
C LEU A 16 21.48 15.29 26.44
N MET A 17 21.16 15.70 27.68
CA MET A 17 19.77 15.75 28.16
C MET A 17 18.89 16.70 27.35
N ILE A 18 19.38 17.89 27.02
CA ILE A 18 18.64 18.87 26.21
C ILE A 18 18.41 18.32 24.80
N VAL A 19 19.42 17.67 24.20
CA VAL A 19 19.29 17.07 22.87
C VAL A 19 18.22 15.98 22.84
N VAL A 20 18.21 15.07 23.82
CA VAL A 20 17.19 14.02 23.90
C VAL A 20 15.80 14.61 24.15
N ALA A 21 15.68 15.68 24.95
CA ALA A 21 14.41 16.37 25.16
C ALA A 21 13.86 16.98 23.86
N ILE A 22 14.70 17.64 23.05
CA ILE A 22 14.29 18.21 21.77
C ILE A 22 13.90 17.11 20.77
N ILE A 23 14.71 16.05 20.65
CA ILE A 23 14.39 14.90 19.78
C ILE A 23 13.07 14.24 20.21
N GLY A 24 12.83 14.14 21.53
CA GLY A 24 11.56 13.63 22.07
C GLY A 24 10.35 14.44 21.58
N ILE A 25 10.40 15.77 21.67
CA ILE A 25 9.32 16.66 21.21
C ILE A 25 9.08 16.50 19.69
N LEU A 26 10.16 16.46 18.90
CA LEU A 26 10.06 16.30 17.45
C LEU A 26 9.51 14.93 17.05
N ALA A 27 9.92 13.85 17.74
CA ALA A 27 9.49 12.49 17.45
C ALA A 27 7.98 12.31 17.63
N THR A 28 7.37 12.91 18.66
CA THR A 28 5.93 12.81 18.91
C THR A 28 5.09 13.38 17.77
N ILE A 29 5.59 14.40 17.07
CA ILE A 29 4.92 15.01 15.90
C ILE A 29 5.29 14.26 14.61
N ALA A 30 6.55 13.83 14.48
CA ALA A 30 7.06 13.24 13.25
C ALA A 30 6.56 11.81 13.01
N ILE A 31 6.51 10.97 14.05
CA ILE A 31 6.12 9.55 13.94
C ILE A 31 4.71 9.36 13.37
N PRO A 32 3.64 9.96 13.94
CA PRO A 32 2.28 9.76 13.39
C PRO A 32 2.18 10.27 11.96
N ASN A 33 2.80 11.41 11.64
CA ASN A 33 2.81 11.93 10.28
C ASN A 33 3.54 11.01 9.30
N PHE A 34 4.68 10.44 9.69
CA PHE A 34 5.42 9.49 8.87
C PHE A 34 4.60 8.22 8.58
N LEU A 35 3.93 7.67 9.59
CA LEU A 35 3.06 6.51 9.42
C LEU A 35 1.92 6.80 8.44
N ARG A 36 1.31 7.98 8.51
CA ARG A 36 0.27 8.41 7.56
C ARG A 36 0.79 8.55 6.13
N TYR A 37 1.97 9.13 5.94
CA TYR A 37 2.58 9.20 4.61
C TYR A 37 2.90 7.83 4.04
N GLN A 38 3.37 6.90 4.88
CA GLN A 38 3.60 5.53 4.48
C GLN A 38 2.28 4.84 4.09
N ALA A 39 1.21 5.01 4.87
CA ALA A 39 -0.10 4.46 4.58
C ALA A 39 -0.65 4.97 3.24
N LYS A 40 -0.58 6.29 3.01
CA LYS A 40 -0.99 6.90 1.75
C LYS A 40 -0.19 6.38 0.56
N ALA A 41 1.13 6.20 0.71
CA ALA A 41 1.97 5.62 -0.34
C ALA A 41 1.54 4.18 -0.69
N LYS A 42 1.25 3.35 0.32
CA LYS A 42 0.72 1.99 0.13
C LYS A 42 -0.64 2.00 -0.60
N GLN A 43 -1.55 2.89 -0.21
CA GLN A 43 -2.85 3.03 -0.90
C GLN A 43 -2.69 3.50 -2.35
N THR A 44 -1.72 4.38 -2.63
CA THR A 44 -1.42 4.81 -4.01
C THR A 44 -0.87 3.65 -4.85
N GLU A 45 -0.03 2.78 -4.28
CA GLU A 45 0.45 1.56 -4.94
C GLU A 45 -0.72 0.64 -5.34
N ALA A 46 -1.67 0.39 -4.44
CA ALA A 46 -2.86 -0.41 -4.73
C ALA A 46 -3.70 0.17 -5.86
N LYS A 47 -3.97 1.47 -5.84
CA LYS A 47 -4.69 2.16 -6.91
C LYS A 47 -3.97 2.07 -8.24
N SER A 48 -2.66 2.23 -8.25
CA SER A 48 -1.85 2.11 -9.47
C SER A 48 -1.96 0.71 -10.07
N ASN A 49 -1.88 -0.33 -9.24
CA ASN A 49 -2.02 -1.71 -9.69
C ASN A 49 -3.45 -2.01 -10.18
N LEU A 50 -4.49 -1.52 -9.50
CA LEU A 50 -5.88 -1.62 -9.98
C LEU A 50 -6.08 -0.95 -11.35
N VAL A 51 -5.48 0.22 -11.57
CA VAL A 51 -5.52 0.89 -12.88
C VAL A 51 -4.77 0.09 -13.95
N ALA A 52 -3.67 -0.56 -13.59
CA ALA A 52 -2.95 -1.44 -14.50
C ALA A 52 -3.78 -2.68 -14.87
N ILE A 53 -4.47 -3.30 -13.91
CA ILE A 53 -5.45 -4.38 -14.17
C ILE A 53 -6.53 -3.89 -15.12
N HIS A 54 -7.11 -2.72 -14.87
CA HIS A 54 -8.12 -2.14 -15.75
C HIS A 54 -7.61 -1.93 -17.18
N THR A 55 -6.41 -1.37 -17.33
CA THR A 55 -5.82 -1.15 -18.65
C THR A 55 -5.58 -2.48 -19.39
N ALA A 56 -5.14 -3.51 -18.67
CA ALA A 56 -4.92 -4.85 -19.20
C ALA A 56 -6.23 -5.53 -19.63
N GLU A 57 -7.28 -5.45 -18.80
CA GLU A 57 -8.63 -5.94 -19.13
C GLU A 57 -9.22 -5.25 -20.36
N ILE A 58 -9.07 -3.93 -20.48
CA ILE A 58 -9.57 -3.18 -21.65
C ILE A 58 -8.81 -3.58 -22.92
N ALA A 59 -7.50 -3.80 -22.83
CA ALA A 59 -6.70 -4.29 -23.95
C ALA A 59 -7.17 -5.70 -24.37
N TYR A 60 -7.37 -6.60 -23.40
CA TYR A 60 -7.88 -7.95 -23.66
C TYR A 60 -9.29 -7.93 -24.28
N PHE A 61 -10.19 -7.08 -23.79
CA PHE A 61 -11.53 -6.91 -24.34
C PHE A 61 -11.50 -6.43 -25.80
N ALA A 62 -10.58 -5.54 -26.17
CA ALA A 62 -10.43 -5.06 -27.54
C ALA A 62 -10.05 -6.17 -28.53
N GLU A 63 -9.39 -7.23 -28.07
CA GLU A 63 -8.94 -8.35 -28.90
C GLU A 63 -9.92 -9.54 -28.85
N ASN A 64 -10.50 -9.82 -27.68
CA ASN A 64 -11.25 -11.06 -27.41
C ASN A 64 -12.74 -10.84 -27.14
N ASN A 65 -13.19 -9.58 -27.15
CA ASN A 65 -14.59 -9.18 -27.03
C ASN A 65 -15.29 -9.67 -25.74
N GLY A 66 -14.52 -9.76 -24.65
CA GLY A 66 -14.98 -10.11 -23.31
C GLY A 66 -13.88 -9.88 -22.27
N TYR A 67 -14.25 -9.86 -20.98
CA TYR A 67 -13.30 -9.80 -19.85
C TYR A 67 -13.02 -11.20 -19.30
N ILE A 68 -11.89 -11.37 -18.61
CA ILE A 68 -11.43 -12.69 -18.13
C ILE A 68 -10.92 -12.62 -16.69
N ASP A 69 -11.02 -13.72 -15.95
CA ASP A 69 -10.43 -13.88 -14.62
C ASP A 69 -9.10 -14.63 -14.69
N ASP A 70 -8.13 -14.11 -15.45
CA ASP A 70 -6.76 -14.64 -15.48
C ASP A 70 -5.73 -13.52 -15.69
N PHE A 71 -4.97 -13.22 -14.62
CA PHE A 71 -3.92 -12.22 -14.64
C PHE A 71 -2.80 -12.53 -15.66
N ASN A 72 -2.52 -13.80 -15.95
CA ASN A 72 -1.51 -14.16 -16.95
C ASN A 72 -2.04 -13.90 -18.36
N ALA A 73 -3.32 -14.19 -18.62
CA ALA A 73 -3.95 -13.98 -19.92
C ALA A 73 -4.01 -12.49 -20.31
N ILE A 74 -4.29 -11.61 -19.34
CA ILE A 74 -4.27 -10.16 -19.55
C ILE A 74 -2.86 -9.55 -19.48
N GLY A 75 -1.84 -10.35 -19.16
CA GLY A 75 -0.45 -9.89 -19.06
C GLY A 75 -0.19 -8.94 -17.88
N PHE A 76 -1.00 -9.02 -16.82
CA PHE A 76 -0.82 -8.23 -15.61
C PHE A 76 0.17 -8.92 -14.66
N ALA A 77 1.15 -8.15 -14.20
CA ALA A 77 2.02 -8.53 -13.09
C ALA A 77 2.00 -7.42 -12.03
N MET A 78 1.96 -7.81 -10.76
CA MET A 78 1.97 -6.86 -9.66
C MET A 78 3.27 -6.05 -9.65
N SER A 79 3.16 -4.72 -9.67
CA SER A 79 4.31 -3.83 -9.47
C SER A 79 4.54 -3.63 -7.98
N GLY A 80 5.68 -4.13 -7.48
CA GLY A 80 6.09 -4.04 -6.07
C GLY A 80 6.63 -5.37 -5.55
N SER A 81 7.80 -5.36 -4.91
CA SER A 81 8.44 -6.57 -4.36
C SER A 81 7.80 -7.10 -3.08
N SER A 82 6.83 -6.37 -2.52
CA SER A 82 6.13 -6.74 -1.29
C SER A 82 4.64 -6.91 -1.62
N GLN A 83 4.11 -8.13 -1.45
CA GLN A 83 2.70 -8.48 -1.62
C GLN A 83 1.83 -7.85 -0.51
N ARG A 84 1.80 -6.52 -0.45
CA ARG A 84 1.07 -5.75 0.58
C ARG A 84 -0.43 -5.81 0.40
N TYR A 85 -0.85 -5.92 -0.86
CA TYR A 85 -2.23 -6.09 -1.26
C TYR A 85 -2.40 -7.43 -1.94
N PHE A 86 -3.52 -8.07 -1.64
CA PHE A 86 -4.08 -9.18 -2.37
C PHE A 86 -5.00 -8.63 -3.46
N TYR A 87 -4.78 -9.03 -4.71
CA TYR A 87 -5.58 -8.62 -5.86
C TYR A 87 -6.42 -9.79 -6.34
N LYS A 88 -7.69 -9.53 -6.66
CA LYS A 88 -8.62 -10.54 -7.13
C LYS A 88 -9.51 -10.02 -8.25
N ILE A 89 -9.78 -10.90 -9.21
CA ILE A 89 -10.79 -10.74 -10.26
C ILE A 89 -11.38 -12.12 -10.56
N GLY A 90 -12.66 -12.35 -10.22
CA GLY A 90 -13.28 -13.67 -10.37
C GLY A 90 -12.50 -14.77 -9.65
N ASN A 91 -12.06 -15.79 -10.39
CA ASN A 91 -11.25 -16.87 -9.82
C ASN A 91 -9.74 -16.58 -9.78
N ALA A 92 -9.26 -15.51 -10.42
CA ALA A 92 -7.86 -15.13 -10.40
C ALA A 92 -7.49 -14.32 -9.17
N ASN A 93 -6.39 -14.73 -8.54
CA ASN A 93 -5.84 -14.13 -7.34
C ASN A 93 -4.33 -13.90 -7.48
N LEU A 94 -3.83 -12.77 -6.99
CA LEU A 94 -2.41 -12.47 -6.89
C LEU A 94 -2.06 -11.92 -5.51
N GLY A 95 -0.93 -12.37 -4.97
CA GLY A 95 -0.51 -12.05 -3.62
C GLY A 95 -1.12 -12.97 -2.57
N THR A 96 -0.79 -12.71 -1.32
CA THR A 96 -1.33 -13.42 -0.16
C THR A 96 -2.29 -12.52 0.58
N LEU A 97 -3.48 -13.01 0.92
CA LEU A 97 -4.40 -12.28 1.77
C LEU A 97 -3.70 -11.95 3.10
N PRO A 98 -3.62 -10.67 3.51
CA PRO A 98 -2.93 -10.32 4.75
C PRO A 98 -3.62 -10.97 5.96
N PRO A 99 -2.87 -11.34 7.01
CA PRO A 99 -3.46 -11.89 8.23
C PRO A 99 -4.50 -10.94 8.82
N GLY A 100 -5.66 -11.49 9.23
CA GLY A 100 -6.78 -10.71 9.76
C GLY A 100 -7.77 -10.21 8.71
N CYS A 101 -7.39 -10.18 7.42
CA CYS A 101 -8.30 -9.82 6.35
C CYS A 101 -9.19 -10.99 5.94
N THR A 102 -10.43 -10.67 5.58
CA THR A 102 -11.34 -11.58 4.87
C THR A 102 -11.64 -11.01 3.49
N ASP A 103 -11.78 -11.90 2.50
CA ASP A 103 -12.20 -11.50 1.16
C ASP A 103 -13.70 -11.20 1.15
N PRO A 104 -14.13 -9.95 0.86
CA PRO A 104 -15.54 -9.58 0.81
C PRO A 104 -16.28 -10.14 -0.41
N ASN A 105 -15.60 -10.81 -1.35
CA ASN A 105 -16.16 -11.30 -2.62
C ASN A 105 -16.89 -10.21 -3.41
N LEU A 106 -16.26 -9.03 -3.49
CA LEU A 106 -16.79 -7.88 -4.23
C LEU A 106 -16.33 -7.87 -5.70
N ASP A 107 -15.49 -8.82 -6.08
CA ASP A 107 -15.03 -9.02 -7.43
C ASP A 107 -16.13 -9.66 -8.29
N SER A 108 -16.11 -9.36 -9.58
CA SER A 108 -16.99 -9.98 -10.56
C SER A 108 -16.36 -9.92 -11.93
N VAL A 109 -16.62 -10.93 -12.76
CA VAL A 109 -16.20 -10.94 -14.16
C VAL A 109 -17.34 -11.47 -15.02
N SER A 110 -17.56 -10.84 -16.16
CA SER A 110 -18.51 -11.26 -17.17
C SER A 110 -18.03 -10.77 -18.54
N ALA A 111 -18.66 -11.23 -19.62
CA ALA A 111 -18.34 -10.72 -20.96
C ALA A 111 -18.60 -9.21 -21.13
N LEU A 112 -19.40 -8.57 -20.26
CA LEU A 112 -19.85 -7.18 -20.41
C LEU A 112 -19.23 -6.22 -19.38
N GLY A 113 -18.60 -6.73 -18.32
CA GLY A 113 -18.02 -5.91 -17.27
C GLY A 113 -17.25 -6.74 -16.27
N PHE A 114 -16.40 -6.07 -15.51
CA PHE A 114 -15.60 -6.67 -14.44
C PHE A 114 -15.48 -5.71 -13.27
N THR A 115 -15.27 -6.26 -12.08
CA THR A 115 -14.83 -5.55 -10.89
C THR A 115 -13.65 -6.29 -10.32
N ALA A 116 -12.51 -5.61 -10.22
CA ALA A 116 -11.33 -6.13 -9.55
C ALA A 116 -11.22 -5.52 -8.15
N VAL A 117 -10.72 -6.32 -7.20
CA VAL A 117 -10.61 -5.98 -5.78
C VAL A 117 -9.14 -5.99 -5.37
N ALA A 118 -8.74 -5.04 -4.53
CA ALA A 118 -7.47 -5.04 -3.82
C ALA A 118 -7.72 -4.96 -2.31
N ILE A 119 -7.13 -5.88 -1.56
CA ILE A 119 -7.31 -6.01 -0.11
C ILE A 119 -5.95 -5.90 0.56
N GLY A 120 -5.78 -4.96 1.49
CA GLY A 120 -4.52 -4.74 2.19
C GLY A 120 -4.73 -4.37 3.64
N ASN A 121 -3.75 -4.66 4.48
CA ASN A 121 -3.67 -4.17 5.84
C ASN A 121 -2.55 -3.11 5.90
N VAL A 122 -2.92 -1.84 5.94
CA VAL A 122 -2.00 -0.72 5.68
C VAL A 122 -1.26 -0.27 6.93
N ASP A 123 -1.90 -0.37 8.09
CA ASP A 123 -1.46 0.08 9.42
C ASP A 123 -1.32 -1.05 10.46
N GLY A 124 -1.64 -2.29 10.10
CA GLY A 124 -1.29 -3.49 10.84
C GLY A 124 -2.30 -3.89 11.92
N ASP A 125 -3.54 -3.42 11.83
CA ASP A 125 -4.59 -3.78 12.77
C ASP A 125 -5.52 -4.90 12.22
N ALA A 126 -6.69 -5.09 12.82
CA ALA A 126 -7.60 -6.19 12.46
C ALA A 126 -8.52 -5.84 11.27
N THR A 127 -8.46 -4.61 10.76
CA THR A 127 -9.37 -4.07 9.77
C THR A 127 -8.60 -3.77 8.49
N CYS A 128 -9.16 -4.19 7.36
CA CYS A 128 -8.44 -4.17 6.08
C CYS A 128 -9.03 -3.14 5.14
N ASP A 129 -8.14 -2.43 4.45
CA ASP A 129 -8.49 -1.56 3.35
C ASP A 129 -8.94 -2.40 2.15
N VAL A 130 -10.14 -2.11 1.64
CA VAL A 130 -10.67 -2.74 0.43
C VAL A 130 -10.92 -1.67 -0.63
N TRP A 131 -10.21 -1.83 -1.75
CA TRP A 131 -10.37 -0.99 -2.92
C TRP A 131 -10.95 -1.80 -4.07
N THR A 132 -11.81 -1.18 -4.86
CA THR A 132 -12.37 -1.78 -6.07
C THR A 132 -12.16 -0.89 -7.27
N ILE A 133 -12.05 -1.50 -8.44
CA ILE A 133 -12.12 -0.81 -9.73
C ILE A 133 -13.05 -1.58 -10.66
N ASN A 134 -13.90 -0.86 -11.40
CA ASN A 134 -14.78 -1.45 -12.40
C ASN A 134 -14.33 -1.14 -13.84
N GLU A 135 -15.04 -1.67 -14.83
CA GLU A 135 -14.79 -1.44 -16.25
C GLU A 135 -14.86 0.05 -16.65
N GLY A 136 -15.62 0.85 -15.92
CA GLY A 136 -15.70 2.30 -16.06
C GLY A 136 -14.50 3.08 -15.49
N LYS A 137 -13.46 2.38 -14.99
CA LYS A 137 -12.29 2.97 -14.31
C LYS A 137 -12.66 3.76 -13.04
N ILE A 138 -13.78 3.41 -12.41
CA ILE A 138 -14.22 4.03 -11.17
C ILE A 138 -13.56 3.30 -10.01
N ILE A 139 -12.72 4.00 -9.26
CA ILE A 139 -12.07 3.46 -8.05
C ILE A 139 -12.91 3.81 -6.82
N THR A 140 -13.33 2.79 -6.08
CA THR A 140 -14.10 2.98 -4.84
C THR A 140 -13.33 2.42 -3.65
N ASN A 141 -13.24 3.20 -2.57
CA ASN A 141 -12.83 2.67 -1.28
C ASN A 141 -14.06 2.15 -0.54
N VAL A 142 -14.11 0.85 -0.30
CA VAL A 142 -15.29 0.18 0.27
C VAL A 142 -15.17 0.08 1.78
N THR A 143 -13.96 -0.19 2.27
CA THR A 143 -13.61 -0.12 3.69
C THR A 143 -12.32 0.66 3.81
N ASN A 144 -12.40 1.90 4.29
CA ASN A 144 -11.23 2.73 4.57
C ASN A 144 -11.00 2.74 6.07
N ASP A 145 -9.91 2.15 6.52
CA ASP A 145 -9.61 2.08 7.95
C ASP A 145 -8.39 2.90 8.37
N VAL A 146 -7.72 3.57 7.42
CA VAL A 146 -6.66 4.52 7.78
C VAL A 146 -7.27 5.65 8.61
N SER A 147 -7.05 5.58 9.94
CA SER A 147 -7.54 6.57 10.89
C SER A 147 -7.00 7.98 10.54
N THR A 148 -7.91 8.96 10.51
CA THR A 148 -7.60 10.37 10.24
C THR A 148 -6.89 11.06 11.40
#